data_AF-A0A2K1KM46-F1
#
_entry.id   AF-A0A2K1KM46-F1
#
_cell.length_a   1.000
_cell.length_b   1.000
_cell.length_c   1.000
_cell.angle_alpha   90.00
_cell.angle_beta   90.00
_cell.angle_gamma   90.00
#
_symmetry.space_group_name_H-M   'P 1'
#
loop_
_entity.id
_entity.type
_entity.pdbx_description
1 polymer ?
#
loop_
_entity_poly.entity_id
_entity_poly.type
_entity_poly.pdbx_seq_one_letter_code
_entity_poly.pdbx_strand_id
1 'polypeptide(L)'
;MAAAGAAVDDPYLLQANLDNTMSKIMDMEEQIERQEEEVARLEMLVNDSDRFHDIESELERASGLKVLTVGSNFLKIRITTHIPTMEALSWNHDGKYEHELIITFDTTAMTIEAVQLSPEDVPYEDLFVEAKALSALLEAPLLTSGGEGWSRQIPSLITRVRHRIYANVLKSATLAASVKDPRYKLKYLPEENLIIATLPGPVTASIEAPHGWPMPGFTLHLKSLIASSKARDLKPAGILEQCVEVANSSPESSRLDVMQFLQAIEIILSGKRKEASKQYEQSTVKL
;
A
#
# COMPACT_ATOMS: atom_id res chain seq x y z
N MET A 1 -83.14 -36.18 38.73
CA MET A 1 -83.28 -37.28 37.74
C MET A 1 -83.92 -36.66 36.50
N ALA A 2 -83.15 -36.12 35.56
CA ALA A 2 -82.36 -36.81 34.53
C ALA A 2 -83.20 -37.17 33.30
N ALA A 3 -83.08 -36.37 32.24
CA ALA A 3 -82.83 -36.86 30.88
C ALA A 3 -82.40 -35.68 30.00
N ALA A 4 -81.15 -35.74 29.55
CA ALA A 4 -80.60 -34.92 28.49
C ALA A 4 -81.08 -35.43 27.11
N GLY A 5 -80.94 -34.59 26.08
CA GLY A 5 -81.08 -34.96 24.65
C GLY A 5 -82.26 -34.27 23.96
N ALA A 6 -82.15 -33.63 22.81
CA ALA A 6 -81.06 -33.59 21.84
C ALA A 6 -81.10 -32.23 21.12
N ALA A 7 -79.92 -31.63 20.92
CA ALA A 7 -79.75 -30.55 19.95
C ALA A 7 -80.08 -31.14 18.57
N VAL A 8 -81.07 -30.56 17.88
CA VAL A 8 -81.36 -30.89 16.50
C VAL A 8 -80.33 -30.15 15.66
N ASP A 9 -79.30 -30.87 15.24
CA ASP A 9 -78.29 -30.37 14.33
C ASP A 9 -78.94 -30.05 12.96
N ASP A 10 -79.02 -28.77 12.61
CA ASP A 10 -79.51 -28.32 11.31
C ASP A 10 -78.48 -28.74 10.22
N PRO A 11 -78.85 -29.66 9.30
CA PRO A 11 -77.92 -30.22 8.31
C PRO A 11 -77.35 -29.15 7.36
N TYR A 12 -78.04 -28.01 7.18
CA TYR A 12 -77.53 -26.90 6.38
C TYR A 12 -76.45 -26.09 7.11
N LEU A 13 -76.57 -25.94 8.43
CA LEU A 13 -75.52 -25.29 9.25
C LEU A 13 -74.28 -26.17 9.39
N LEU A 14 -74.47 -27.50 9.47
CA LEU A 14 -73.35 -28.45 9.45
C LEU A 14 -72.59 -28.42 8.13
N GLN A 15 -73.29 -28.37 6.99
CA GLN A 15 -72.66 -28.30 5.66
C GLN A 15 -71.90 -26.97 5.46
N ALA A 16 -72.50 -25.83 5.83
CA ALA A 16 -71.83 -24.54 5.72
C ALA A 16 -70.58 -24.43 6.61
N ASN A 17 -70.61 -25.02 7.82
CA ASN A 17 -69.44 -25.09 8.68
C ASN A 17 -68.35 -26.00 8.08
N LEU A 18 -68.75 -27.13 7.47
CA LEU A 18 -67.82 -28.04 6.80
C LEU A 18 -67.15 -27.36 5.60
N ASP A 19 -67.92 -26.66 4.76
CA ASP A 19 -67.41 -25.94 3.59
C ASP A 19 -66.44 -24.81 4.00
N ASN A 20 -66.75 -24.08 5.08
CA ASN A 20 -65.87 -23.06 5.66
C ASN A 20 -64.57 -23.66 6.21
N THR A 21 -64.64 -24.79 6.93
CA THR A 21 -63.43 -25.49 7.39
C THR A 21 -62.58 -26.00 6.24
N MET A 22 -63.20 -26.49 5.16
CA MET A 22 -62.50 -26.97 3.98
C MET A 22 -61.78 -25.82 3.25
N SER A 23 -62.45 -24.68 3.06
CA SER A 23 -61.84 -23.47 2.48
C SER A 23 -60.63 -23.00 3.30
N LYS A 24 -60.75 -22.99 4.63
CA LYS A 24 -59.65 -22.58 5.51
C LYS A 24 -58.47 -23.55 5.47
N ILE A 25 -58.73 -24.85 5.31
CA ILE A 25 -57.67 -25.87 5.12
C ILE A 25 -56.94 -25.63 3.80
N MET A 26 -57.66 -25.40 2.70
CA MET A 26 -57.05 -25.09 1.41
C MET A 26 -56.20 -23.81 1.45
N ASP A 27 -56.70 -22.74 2.09
CA ASP A 27 -55.93 -21.51 2.26
C ASP A 27 -54.65 -21.72 3.09
N MET A 28 -54.72 -22.60 4.10
CA MET A 28 -53.56 -22.97 4.92
C MET A 28 -52.56 -23.84 4.14
N GLU A 29 -53.03 -24.78 3.33
CA GLU A 29 -52.17 -25.59 2.45
C GLU A 29 -51.42 -24.71 1.44
N GLU A 30 -52.10 -23.75 0.81
CA GLU A 30 -51.45 -22.81 -0.11
C GLU A 30 -50.45 -21.90 0.62
N GLN A 31 -50.73 -21.50 1.87
CA GLN A 31 -49.77 -20.76 2.69
C GLN A 31 -48.55 -21.60 3.04
N ILE A 32 -48.72 -22.89 3.33
CA ILE A 32 -47.62 -23.82 3.62
C ILE A 32 -46.75 -23.98 2.37
N GLU A 33 -47.35 -24.23 1.21
CA GLU A 33 -46.62 -24.39 -0.05
C GLU A 33 -45.78 -23.13 -0.38
N ARG A 34 -46.37 -21.93 -0.24
CA ARG A 34 -45.63 -20.67 -0.41
C ARG A 34 -44.48 -20.51 0.58
N GLN A 35 -44.65 -20.95 1.83
CA GLN A 35 -43.61 -20.90 2.84
C GLN A 35 -42.49 -21.90 2.55
N GLU A 36 -42.81 -23.11 2.07
CA GLU A 36 -41.83 -24.11 1.68
C GLU A 36 -40.97 -23.63 0.50
N GLU A 37 -41.57 -22.98 -0.51
CA GLU A 37 -40.83 -22.35 -1.61
C GLU A 37 -39.91 -21.22 -1.12
N GLU A 38 -40.38 -20.39 -0.19
CA GLU A 38 -39.57 -19.31 0.39
C GLU A 38 -38.37 -19.85 1.19
N VAL A 39 -38.59 -20.90 1.98
CA VAL A 39 -37.50 -21.59 2.72
C VAL A 39 -36.46 -22.14 1.75
N ALA A 40 -36.88 -22.86 0.70
CA ALA A 40 -35.96 -23.40 -0.30
C ALA A 40 -35.13 -22.28 -0.99
N ARG A 41 -35.76 -21.14 -1.26
CA ARG A 41 -35.06 -19.97 -1.82
C ARG A 41 -34.06 -19.36 -0.83
N LEU A 42 -34.41 -19.26 0.45
CA LEU A 42 -33.51 -18.74 1.48
C LEU A 42 -32.33 -19.67 1.71
N GLU A 43 -32.55 -20.99 1.72
CA GLU A 43 -31.47 -21.98 1.80
C GLU A 43 -30.48 -21.85 0.63
N MET A 44 -30.99 -21.66 -0.59
CA MET A 44 -30.15 -21.42 -1.76
C MET A 44 -29.30 -20.14 -1.61
N LEU A 45 -29.89 -19.06 -1.10
CA LEU A 45 -29.17 -17.81 -0.86
C LEU A 45 -28.09 -17.94 0.22
N VAL A 46 -28.35 -18.69 1.29
CA VAL A 46 -27.36 -18.97 2.34
C VAL A 46 -26.19 -19.77 1.75
N ASN A 47 -26.49 -20.82 0.98
CA ASN A 47 -25.45 -21.62 0.33
C ASN A 47 -24.60 -20.79 -0.65
N ASP A 48 -25.21 -19.89 -1.42
CA ASP A 48 -24.45 -18.99 -2.29
C ASP A 48 -23.60 -17.98 -1.49
N SER A 49 -24.12 -17.46 -0.37
CA SER A 49 -23.36 -16.61 0.55
C SER A 49 -22.13 -17.31 1.11
N ASP A 50 -22.28 -18.57 1.56
CA ASP A 50 -21.16 -19.37 2.08
C ASP A 50 -20.09 -19.59 1.00
N ARG A 51 -20.52 -19.91 -0.23
CA ARG A 51 -19.60 -20.05 -1.37
C ARG A 51 -18.85 -18.76 -1.69
N PHE A 52 -19.50 -17.60 -1.62
CA PHE A 52 -18.81 -16.32 -1.83
C PHE A 52 -17.81 -16.03 -0.71
N HIS A 53 -18.15 -16.37 0.53
CA HIS A 53 -17.25 -16.22 1.67
C HIS A 53 -15.98 -17.08 1.51
N ASP A 54 -16.13 -18.33 1.07
CA ASP A 54 -15.00 -19.22 0.79
C ASP A 54 -14.08 -18.65 -0.31
N ILE A 55 -14.67 -18.14 -1.40
CA ILE A 55 -13.91 -17.52 -2.50
C ILE A 55 -13.17 -16.26 -2.00
N GLU A 56 -13.82 -15.41 -1.21
CA GLU A 56 -13.19 -14.23 -0.62
C GLU A 56 -11.99 -14.60 0.26
N SER A 57 -12.13 -15.63 1.11
CA SER A 57 -11.06 -16.15 1.96
C SER A 57 -9.86 -16.69 1.18
N GLU A 58 -10.10 -17.40 0.07
CA GLU A 58 -9.03 -17.86 -0.83
C GLU A 58 -8.32 -16.69 -1.53
N LEU A 59 -9.09 -15.70 -2.02
CA LEU A 59 -8.54 -14.51 -2.66
C LEU A 59 -7.74 -13.65 -1.69
N GLU A 60 -8.18 -13.53 -0.44
CA GLU A 60 -7.45 -12.85 0.63
C GLU A 60 -6.09 -13.53 0.86
N ARG A 61 -6.05 -14.85 0.97
CA ARG A 61 -4.81 -15.61 1.14
C ARG A 61 -3.88 -15.51 -0.07
N ALA A 62 -4.42 -15.56 -1.28
CA ALA A 62 -3.63 -15.52 -2.51
C ALA A 62 -3.08 -14.11 -2.81
N SER A 63 -3.89 -13.08 -2.60
CA SER A 63 -3.54 -11.70 -2.93
C SER A 63 -2.92 -10.92 -1.77
N GLY A 64 -3.19 -11.31 -0.52
CA GLY A 64 -2.91 -10.52 0.66
C GLY A 64 -3.84 -9.31 0.83
N LEU A 65 -4.92 -9.19 0.04
CA LEU A 65 -5.88 -8.09 0.11
C LEU A 65 -7.16 -8.56 0.78
N LYS A 66 -7.60 -7.86 1.84
CA LYS A 66 -8.87 -8.13 2.50
C LYS A 66 -9.77 -6.90 2.39
N VAL A 67 -10.96 -7.04 1.83
CA VAL A 67 -11.97 -5.96 1.89
C VAL A 67 -12.53 -5.94 3.31
N LEU A 68 -12.43 -4.79 3.99
CA LEU A 68 -12.94 -4.64 5.36
C LEU A 68 -14.34 -4.06 5.37
N THR A 69 -14.60 -3.06 4.52
CA THR A 69 -15.88 -2.37 4.47
C THR A 69 -16.07 -1.73 3.10
N VAL A 70 -17.26 -1.90 2.53
CA VAL A 70 -17.71 -1.18 1.34
C VAL A 70 -18.85 -0.26 1.77
N GLY A 71 -18.60 1.05 1.75
CA GLY A 71 -19.61 2.07 1.97
C GLY A 71 -20.22 2.56 0.66
N SER A 72 -21.14 3.52 0.75
CA SER A 72 -21.76 4.14 -0.44
C SER A 72 -20.78 5.00 -1.24
N ASN A 73 -19.78 5.59 -0.58
CA ASN A 73 -18.78 6.48 -1.19
C ASN A 73 -17.35 6.18 -0.71
N PHE A 74 -17.12 5.04 -0.06
CA PHE A 74 -15.77 4.66 0.36
C PHE A 74 -15.53 3.16 0.31
N LEU A 75 -14.27 2.78 0.16
CA LEU A 75 -13.79 1.40 0.20
C LEU A 75 -12.63 1.32 1.18
N LYS A 76 -12.76 0.44 2.18
CA LYS A 76 -11.71 0.16 3.16
C LYS A 76 -11.13 -1.23 2.90
N ILE A 77 -9.82 -1.29 2.69
CA ILE A 77 -9.08 -2.51 2.35
C ILE A 77 -7.90 -2.65 3.29
N ARG A 78 -7.60 -3.87 3.73
CA ARG A 78 -6.32 -4.21 4.35
C ARG A 78 -5.40 -4.83 3.31
N ILE A 79 -4.20 -4.27 3.19
CA ILE A 79 -3.12 -4.75 2.33
C ILE A 79 -2.10 -5.45 3.21
N THR A 80 -1.91 -6.74 2.98
CA THR A 80 -0.86 -7.56 3.58
C THR A 80 0.27 -7.74 2.58
N THR A 81 1.44 -7.22 2.93
CA THR A 81 2.66 -7.36 2.15
C THR A 81 3.60 -8.32 2.86
N HIS A 82 3.91 -9.44 2.20
CA HIS A 82 4.91 -10.39 2.67
C HIS A 82 6.26 -10.09 2.04
N ILE A 83 7.30 -10.01 2.85
CA ILE A 83 8.65 -9.67 2.40
C ILE A 83 9.57 -10.86 2.70
N PRO A 84 9.88 -11.70 1.70
CA PRO A 84 10.51 -13.00 1.92
C PRO A 84 11.99 -12.90 2.33
N THR A 85 12.65 -11.77 2.12
CA THR A 85 14.11 -11.64 2.23
C THR A 85 14.63 -11.20 3.61
N MET A 86 13.77 -11.16 4.63
CA MET A 86 14.09 -10.56 5.94
C MET A 86 14.53 -11.53 7.05
N GLU A 87 14.85 -12.78 6.73
CA GLU A 87 15.43 -13.76 7.69
C GLU A 87 16.66 -13.21 8.45
N ALA A 88 17.33 -12.17 7.92
CA ALA A 88 18.51 -11.55 8.49
C ALA A 88 18.29 -10.51 9.60
N LEU A 89 17.06 -10.05 9.88
CA LEU A 89 16.85 -8.86 10.74
C LEU A 89 16.13 -9.11 12.06
N SER A 90 15.36 -10.20 12.20
CA SER A 90 15.05 -10.81 13.50
C SER A 90 14.31 -12.14 13.29
N TRP A 91 14.56 -13.13 14.14
CA TRP A 91 13.79 -14.39 14.16
C TRP A 91 12.32 -14.21 14.63
N ASN A 92 11.92 -13.00 15.02
CA ASN A 92 10.61 -12.70 15.63
C ASN A 92 9.66 -11.91 14.72
N HIS A 93 10.06 -11.62 13.48
CA HIS A 93 9.19 -10.93 12.53
C HIS A 93 8.74 -11.92 11.45
N ASP A 94 7.43 -12.20 11.40
CA ASP A 94 6.78 -13.06 10.39
C ASP A 94 6.84 -12.48 8.95
N GLY A 95 7.65 -11.43 8.73
CA GLY A 95 7.81 -10.76 7.44
C GLY A 95 6.52 -10.15 6.88
N LYS A 96 5.49 -10.01 7.73
CA LYS A 96 4.14 -9.57 7.39
C LYS A 96 3.97 -8.10 7.76
N TYR A 97 3.69 -7.28 6.76
CA TYR A 97 3.42 -5.86 6.91
C TYR A 97 1.98 -5.58 6.50
N GLU A 98 1.19 -5.03 7.42
CA GLU A 98 -0.21 -4.74 7.20
C GLU A 98 -0.46 -3.24 7.16
N HIS A 99 -1.14 -2.79 6.12
CA HIS A 99 -1.58 -1.41 5.94
C HIS A 99 -3.07 -1.38 5.67
N GLU A 100 -3.78 -0.42 6.25
CA GLU A 100 -5.18 -0.15 5.92
C GLU A 100 -5.23 1.01 4.93
N LEU A 101 -5.84 0.77 3.77
CA LEU A 101 -6.08 1.74 2.71
C LEU A 101 -7.58 2.08 2.69
N ILE A 102 -7.89 3.36 2.85
CA ILE A 102 -9.24 3.91 2.71
C ILE A 102 -9.27 4.77 1.45
N ILE A 103 -10.14 4.43 0.53
CA ILE A 103 -10.35 5.16 -0.73
C ILE A 103 -11.75 5.78 -0.66
N THR A 104 -11.84 7.11 -0.75
CA THR A 104 -13.11 7.84 -0.82
C THR A 104 -13.38 8.23 -2.26
N PHE A 105 -14.62 8.10 -2.70
CA PHE A 105 -15.06 8.30 -4.08
C PHE A 105 -16.01 9.48 -4.20
N ASP A 106 -15.86 10.23 -5.29
CA ASP A 106 -16.93 11.07 -5.80
C ASP A 106 -17.81 10.22 -6.72
N THR A 107 -19.00 9.86 -6.24
CA THR A 107 -19.99 9.06 -6.97
C THR A 107 -20.57 9.78 -8.19
N THR A 108 -20.55 11.11 -8.19
CA THR A 108 -21.02 11.96 -9.29
C THR A 108 -19.97 12.04 -10.39
N ALA A 109 -18.70 12.26 -10.03
CA ALA A 109 -17.61 12.39 -10.99
C ALA A 109 -16.99 11.03 -11.39
N MET A 110 -17.31 9.95 -10.67
CA MET A 110 -16.67 8.63 -10.84
C MET A 110 -15.14 8.69 -10.71
N THR A 111 -14.66 9.49 -9.74
CA THR A 111 -13.22 9.68 -9.45
C THR A 111 -12.88 9.42 -8.00
N ILE A 112 -11.60 9.18 -7.71
CA ILE A 112 -11.09 9.12 -6.34
C ILE A 112 -10.99 10.53 -5.76
N GLU A 113 -11.70 10.79 -4.67
CA GLU A 113 -11.72 12.07 -3.97
C GLU A 113 -10.56 12.19 -2.98
N ALA A 114 -10.32 11.14 -2.19
CA ALA A 114 -9.29 11.10 -1.17
C ALA A 114 -8.78 9.67 -0.93
N VAL A 115 -7.54 9.57 -0.48
CA VAL A 115 -6.90 8.31 -0.09
C VAL A 115 -6.25 8.51 1.27
N GLN A 116 -6.41 7.53 2.16
CA GLN A 116 -5.74 7.49 3.46
C GLN A 116 -5.05 6.14 3.62
N LEU A 117 -3.79 6.17 4.04
CA LEU A 117 -3.00 4.98 4.35
C LEU A 117 -2.62 5.00 5.82
N SER A 118 -2.86 3.89 6.51
CA SER A 118 -2.50 3.72 7.93
C SER A 118 -1.70 2.42 8.12
N PRO A 119 -0.57 2.44 8.84
CA PRO A 119 0.09 3.62 9.42
C PRO A 119 0.67 4.59 8.37
N GLU A 120 0.95 5.84 8.76
CA GLU A 120 1.52 6.90 7.91
C GLU A 120 3.06 6.78 7.83
N ASP A 121 3.55 5.57 7.58
CA ASP A 121 4.98 5.25 7.52
C ASP A 121 5.53 5.20 6.08
N VAL A 122 4.64 5.29 5.09
CA VAL A 122 4.93 5.19 3.67
C VAL A 122 4.39 6.42 2.94
N PRO A 123 5.20 7.20 2.22
CA PRO A 123 4.71 8.31 1.40
C PRO A 123 3.94 7.80 0.17
N TYR A 124 2.74 8.32 -0.05
CA TYR A 124 1.79 7.86 -1.08
C TYR A 124 1.08 9.00 -1.83
N GLU A 125 1.41 10.25 -1.52
CA GLU A 125 0.76 11.45 -2.04
C GLU A 125 0.90 11.55 -3.57
N ASP A 126 2.06 11.16 -4.08
CA ASP A 126 2.34 11.10 -5.51
C ASP A 126 1.45 10.07 -6.22
N LEU A 127 1.22 8.91 -5.60
CA LEU A 127 0.38 7.86 -6.14
C LEU A 127 -1.09 8.29 -6.23
N PHE A 128 -1.56 9.09 -5.27
CA PHE A 128 -2.91 9.65 -5.30
C PHE A 128 -3.08 10.65 -6.45
N VAL A 129 -2.11 11.56 -6.65
CA VAL A 129 -2.11 12.51 -7.77
C VAL A 129 -2.12 11.78 -9.11
N GLU A 130 -1.30 10.73 -9.25
CA GLU A 130 -1.27 9.89 -10.46
C GLU A 130 -2.59 9.15 -10.70
N ALA A 131 -3.20 8.58 -9.65
CA ALA A 131 -4.48 7.88 -9.76
C ALA A 131 -5.60 8.84 -10.19
N LYS A 132 -5.58 10.08 -9.68
CA LYS A 132 -6.51 11.13 -10.10
C LYS A 132 -6.27 11.54 -11.55
N ALA A 133 -5.01 11.65 -11.99
CA ALA A 133 -4.67 11.97 -13.38
C ALA A 133 -5.10 10.87 -14.37
N LEU A 134 -5.05 9.59 -13.98
CA LEU A 134 -5.60 8.49 -14.80
C LEU A 134 -7.10 8.65 -15.07
N SER A 135 -7.84 9.26 -14.15
CA SER A 135 -9.26 9.60 -14.35
C SER A 135 -9.45 10.55 -15.52
N ALA A 136 -8.62 11.60 -15.62
CA ALA A 136 -8.69 12.58 -16.70
C ALA A 136 -8.34 11.99 -18.07
N LEU A 137 -7.45 10.99 -18.12
CA LEU A 137 -7.11 10.29 -19.37
C LEU A 137 -8.21 9.34 -19.84
N LEU A 138 -9.06 8.85 -18.94
CA LEU A 138 -10.21 7.99 -19.24
C LEU A 138 -11.38 8.76 -19.86
N GLU A 139 -11.40 10.09 -19.77
CA GLU A 139 -12.33 10.96 -20.51
C GLU A 139 -11.98 11.05 -22.02
N ALA A 140 -10.85 10.48 -22.45
CA ALA A 140 -10.49 10.42 -23.87
C ALA A 140 -11.39 9.41 -24.64
N PRO A 141 -12.04 9.80 -25.76
CA PRO A 141 -13.07 8.99 -26.44
C PRO A 141 -12.63 7.64 -27.02
N LEU A 142 -11.34 7.28 -26.94
CA LEU A 142 -10.78 6.10 -27.61
C LEU A 142 -10.77 4.83 -26.75
N LEU A 143 -11.10 4.91 -25.46
CA LEU A 143 -11.06 3.77 -24.52
C LEU A 143 -12.40 3.46 -23.85
N THR A 144 -13.48 4.15 -24.24
CA THR A 144 -14.83 3.96 -23.69
C THR A 144 -15.51 2.75 -24.34
N SER A 145 -15.00 1.56 -24.06
CA SER A 145 -15.79 0.34 -24.16
C SER A 145 -15.90 -0.28 -22.76
N GLY A 146 -16.93 0.16 -22.02
CA GLY A 146 -17.58 -0.64 -20.98
C GLY A 146 -16.95 -0.76 -19.59
N GLY A 147 -15.99 0.06 -19.17
CA GLY A 147 -15.42 -0.03 -17.81
C GLY A 147 -15.63 1.25 -16.99
N GLU A 148 -16.42 1.16 -15.92
CA GLU A 148 -16.61 2.21 -14.90
C GLU A 148 -15.25 2.77 -14.44
N GLY A 149 -15.13 4.09 -14.33
CA GLY A 149 -13.84 4.80 -14.10
C GLY A 149 -13.02 4.23 -12.93
N TRP A 150 -13.68 3.73 -11.89
CA TRP A 150 -13.05 3.12 -10.72
C TRP A 150 -12.38 1.77 -10.97
N SER A 151 -12.92 0.98 -11.92
CA SER A 151 -12.47 -0.40 -12.19
C SER A 151 -11.00 -0.51 -12.58
N ARG A 152 -10.42 0.56 -13.15
CA ARG A 152 -8.99 0.64 -13.51
C ARG A 152 -8.16 1.40 -12.48
N GLN A 153 -8.73 2.46 -11.88
CA GLN A 153 -8.03 3.30 -10.91
C GLN A 153 -7.73 2.55 -9.61
N ILE A 154 -8.72 1.84 -9.06
CA ILE A 154 -8.59 1.16 -7.78
C ILE A 154 -7.52 0.06 -7.83
N PRO A 155 -7.54 -0.90 -8.79
CA PRO A 155 -6.50 -1.91 -8.86
C PRO A 155 -5.11 -1.30 -9.08
N SER A 156 -4.99 -0.28 -9.93
CA SER A 156 -3.70 0.39 -10.19
C SER A 156 -3.14 1.04 -8.93
N LEU A 157 -3.99 1.77 -8.19
CA LEU A 157 -3.61 2.41 -6.93
C LEU A 157 -3.18 1.36 -5.90
N ILE A 158 -3.97 0.31 -5.70
CA ILE A 158 -3.64 -0.77 -4.76
C ILE A 158 -2.29 -1.41 -5.11
N THR A 159 -2.06 -1.74 -6.39
CA THR A 159 -0.79 -2.31 -6.84
C THR A 159 0.39 -1.38 -6.57
N ARG A 160 0.26 -0.08 -6.87
CA ARG A 160 1.34 0.89 -6.64
C ARG A 160 1.61 1.12 -5.15
N VAL A 161 0.57 1.25 -4.34
CA VAL A 161 0.68 1.37 -2.88
C VAL A 161 1.39 0.14 -2.30
N ARG A 162 1.00 -1.07 -2.72
CA ARG A 162 1.64 -2.30 -2.30
C ARG A 162 3.13 -2.35 -2.69
N HIS A 163 3.48 -1.97 -3.92
CA HIS A 163 4.87 -1.88 -4.35
C HIS A 163 5.66 -0.85 -3.52
N ARG A 164 5.04 0.28 -3.17
CA ARG A 164 5.66 1.31 -2.33
C ARG A 164 5.92 0.82 -0.91
N ILE A 165 4.95 0.13 -0.30
CA ILE A 165 5.12 -0.53 1.01
C ILE A 165 6.29 -1.51 0.94
N TYR A 166 6.28 -2.40 -0.07
CA TYR A 166 7.34 -3.39 -0.27
C TYR A 166 8.72 -2.75 -0.37
N ALA A 167 8.86 -1.71 -1.22
CA ALA A 167 10.12 -1.00 -1.37
C ALA A 167 10.55 -0.33 -0.07
N ASN A 168 9.68 0.43 0.60
CA ASN A 168 9.99 1.18 1.82
C ASN A 168 10.52 0.27 2.95
N VAL A 169 9.90 -0.90 3.10
CA VAL A 169 10.36 -1.89 4.07
C VAL A 169 11.71 -2.47 3.67
N LEU A 170 11.90 -2.82 2.39
CA LEU A 170 13.21 -3.28 1.90
C LEU A 170 14.29 -2.23 2.11
N LYS A 171 14.02 -0.94 1.88
CA LYS A 171 14.99 0.14 2.16
C LYS A 171 15.43 0.11 3.62
N SER A 172 14.46 0.09 4.52
CA SER A 172 14.71 0.11 5.97
C SER A 172 15.50 -1.13 6.40
N ALA A 173 15.15 -2.29 5.85
CA ALA A 173 15.84 -3.55 6.08
C ALA A 173 17.29 -3.54 5.55
N THR A 174 17.49 -3.13 4.30
CA THR A 174 18.82 -3.02 3.69
C THR A 174 19.70 -2.07 4.48
N LEU A 175 19.17 -0.92 4.91
CA LEU A 175 19.91 0.04 5.71
C LEU A 175 20.30 -0.51 7.08
N ALA A 176 19.39 -1.21 7.75
CA ALA A 176 19.68 -1.87 9.03
C ALA A 176 20.78 -2.95 8.88
N ALA A 177 20.75 -3.73 7.80
CA ALA A 177 21.74 -4.78 7.54
C ALA A 177 23.11 -4.23 7.04
N SER A 178 23.10 -3.07 6.38
CA SER A 178 24.29 -2.50 5.74
C SER A 178 25.26 -1.81 6.68
N VAL A 179 24.87 -1.50 7.93
CA VAL A 179 25.78 -0.92 8.95
C VAL A 179 26.76 -1.99 9.46
N LYS A 180 27.71 -2.38 8.62
CA LYS A 180 28.82 -3.28 8.97
C LYS A 180 30.02 -2.51 9.52
N ASP A 181 30.15 -1.24 9.12
CA ASP A 181 31.26 -0.39 9.49
C ASP A 181 30.77 0.74 10.41
N PRO A 182 31.22 0.78 11.68
CA PRO A 182 30.77 1.75 12.67
C PRO A 182 31.16 3.20 12.34
N ARG A 183 32.04 3.40 11.34
CA ARG A 183 32.44 4.73 10.87
C ARG A 183 31.31 5.47 10.17
N TYR A 184 30.35 4.75 9.59
CA TYR A 184 29.18 5.35 8.94
C TYR A 184 27.97 5.30 9.88
N LYS A 185 27.25 6.42 9.96
CA LYS A 185 25.95 6.47 10.64
C LYS A 185 24.87 6.78 9.61
N LEU A 186 23.95 5.84 9.43
CA LEU A 186 22.86 5.94 8.48
C LEU A 186 21.54 6.23 9.21
N LYS A 187 20.77 7.18 8.69
CA LYS A 187 19.39 7.44 9.11
C LYS A 187 18.52 7.56 7.86
N TYR A 188 17.45 6.79 7.79
CA TYR A 188 16.45 6.92 6.73
C TYR A 188 15.34 7.88 7.15
N LEU A 189 14.92 8.74 6.24
CA LEU A 189 13.78 9.64 6.35
C LEU A 189 12.77 9.25 5.25
N PRO A 190 11.74 8.46 5.58
CA PRO A 190 10.76 7.98 4.60
C PRO A 190 10.04 9.13 3.87
N GLU A 191 9.62 10.16 4.60
CA GLU A 191 8.87 11.32 4.09
C GLU A 191 9.58 12.01 2.92
N GLU A 192 10.88 12.27 3.05
CA GLU A 192 11.68 12.95 2.03
C GLU A 192 12.36 11.96 1.05
N ASN A 193 12.20 10.66 1.27
CA ASN A 193 12.97 9.60 0.58
C ASN A 193 14.48 9.82 0.63
N LEU A 194 14.98 10.33 1.76
CA LEU A 194 16.38 10.65 1.97
C LEU A 194 17.05 9.69 2.95
N ILE A 195 18.25 9.27 2.59
CA ILE A 195 19.20 8.62 3.47
C ILE A 195 20.22 9.67 3.89
N ILE A 196 20.26 9.96 5.18
CA ILE A 196 21.28 10.82 5.78
C ILE A 196 22.42 9.93 6.27
N ALA A 197 23.60 10.14 5.70
CA ALA A 197 24.80 9.37 6.02
C ALA A 197 25.88 10.27 6.60
N THR A 198 26.34 9.98 7.81
CA THR A 198 27.51 10.64 8.38
C THR A 198 28.76 9.90 7.92
N LEU A 199 29.63 10.59 7.18
CA LEU A 199 30.87 10.07 6.64
C LEU A 199 32.05 10.31 7.59
N PRO A 200 33.16 9.56 7.46
CA PRO A 200 34.42 9.89 8.12
C PRO A 200 34.94 11.23 7.60
N GLY A 201 35.06 12.25 8.45
CA GLY A 201 35.70 13.52 8.06
C GLY A 201 34.83 14.79 8.15
N PRO A 202 34.22 15.05 9.31
CA PRO A 202 33.10 15.99 9.52
C PRO A 202 32.12 16.27 8.36
N VAL A 203 31.79 15.31 7.50
CA VAL A 203 30.85 15.53 6.38
C VAL A 203 29.61 14.66 6.54
N THR A 204 28.45 15.23 6.27
CA THR A 204 27.17 14.53 6.18
C THR A 204 26.71 14.54 4.73
N ALA A 205 26.38 13.37 4.20
CA ALA A 205 25.79 13.20 2.89
C ALA A 205 24.27 13.06 3.01
N SER A 206 23.56 13.77 2.13
CA SER A 206 22.14 13.59 1.89
C SER A 206 21.99 12.84 0.57
N ILE A 207 21.53 11.60 0.63
CA ILE A 207 21.39 10.70 -0.51
C ILE A 207 19.90 10.50 -0.76
N GLU A 208 19.45 10.82 -1.96
CA GLU A 208 18.12 10.52 -2.43
C GLU A 208 18.03 9.06 -2.85
N ALA A 209 17.05 8.36 -2.26
CA ALA A 209 16.75 6.98 -2.53
C ALA A 209 15.41 6.91 -3.27
N PRO A 210 15.39 6.74 -4.60
CA PRO A 210 14.16 6.68 -5.38
C PRO A 210 13.14 5.72 -4.79
N HIS A 211 11.86 5.97 -4.98
CA HIS A 211 10.78 5.17 -4.41
C HIS A 211 10.88 3.66 -4.68
N GLY A 212 11.45 3.25 -5.82
CA GLY A 212 11.66 1.85 -6.15
C GLY A 212 12.97 1.22 -5.64
N TRP A 213 13.92 2.01 -5.11
CA TRP A 213 15.12 1.44 -4.48
C TRP A 213 14.71 0.60 -3.23
N PRO A 214 15.35 -0.54 -2.91
CA PRO A 214 16.54 -1.14 -3.49
C PRO A 214 16.29 -2.11 -4.66
N MET A 215 15.15 -2.00 -5.36
CA MET A 215 14.87 -2.88 -6.49
C MET A 215 15.81 -2.62 -7.67
N PRO A 216 16.09 -3.64 -8.51
CA PRO A 216 16.90 -3.45 -9.71
C PRO A 216 16.38 -2.33 -10.60
N GLY A 217 17.30 -1.55 -11.18
CA GLY A 217 16.97 -0.41 -12.05
C GLY A 217 16.79 0.92 -11.33
N PHE A 218 16.76 0.94 -10.00
CA PHE A 218 16.76 2.17 -9.21
C PHE A 218 18.15 2.41 -8.60
N THR A 219 18.77 3.55 -8.92
CA THR A 219 20.09 3.93 -8.39
C THR A 219 19.99 5.08 -7.41
N LEU A 220 20.90 5.11 -6.44
CA LEU A 220 21.02 6.19 -5.48
C LEU A 220 21.55 7.46 -6.15
N HIS A 221 21.12 8.61 -5.65
CA HIS A 221 21.57 9.91 -6.11
C HIS A 221 22.03 10.75 -4.92
N LEU A 222 23.21 11.35 -5.01
CA LEU A 222 23.71 12.24 -3.97
C LEU A 222 23.10 13.64 -4.16
N LYS A 223 22.24 14.06 -3.23
CA LYS A 223 21.55 15.35 -3.28
C LYS A 223 22.45 16.49 -2.81
N SER A 224 23.17 16.27 -1.70
CA SER A 224 24.08 17.30 -1.16
C SER A 224 25.11 16.72 -0.20
N LEU A 225 26.23 17.43 -0.05
CA LEU A 225 27.22 17.18 0.99
C LEU A 225 27.30 18.42 1.89
N ILE A 226 27.16 18.20 3.20
CA ILE A 226 27.21 19.26 4.21
C ILE A 226 28.44 19.03 5.07
N ALA A 227 29.39 19.95 5.02
CA ALA A 227 30.55 19.94 5.90
C ALA A 227 30.19 20.59 7.24
N SER A 228 30.55 19.93 8.34
CA SER A 228 30.48 20.49 9.69
C SER A 228 31.44 21.67 9.83
N SER A 229 31.14 22.59 10.76
CA SER A 229 31.94 23.78 11.05
C SER A 229 33.41 23.50 11.37
N LYS A 230 33.72 22.25 11.77
CA LYS A 230 35.08 21.75 12.06
C LYS A 230 35.91 21.42 10.80
N ALA A 231 35.29 21.24 9.64
CA ALA A 231 35.98 20.93 8.38
C ALA A 231 36.41 22.21 7.64
N ARG A 232 37.50 22.86 8.10
CA ARG A 232 38.02 24.08 7.46
C ARG A 232 38.59 23.82 6.06
N ASP A 233 39.10 22.61 5.83
CA ASP A 233 39.79 22.21 4.59
C ASP A 233 38.84 22.01 3.40
N LEU A 234 37.53 21.95 3.65
CA LEU A 234 36.47 21.78 2.65
C LEU A 234 35.62 23.05 2.47
N LYS A 235 36.04 24.18 3.06
CA LYS A 235 35.39 25.48 2.91
C LYS A 235 35.57 26.21 1.57
N PRO A 236 36.52 25.88 0.67
CA PRO A 236 36.56 26.54 -0.63
C PRO A 236 35.23 26.31 -1.37
N ALA A 237 34.63 27.40 -1.86
CA ALA A 237 33.33 27.36 -2.54
C ALA A 237 33.38 26.39 -3.74
N GLY A 238 32.39 25.50 -3.84
CA GLY A 238 32.22 24.59 -4.97
C GLY A 238 32.92 23.23 -4.89
N ILE A 239 33.83 22.96 -3.94
CA ILE A 239 34.46 21.62 -3.84
C ILE A 239 33.42 20.54 -3.53
N LEU A 240 32.49 20.83 -2.61
CA LEU A 240 31.44 19.88 -2.25
C LEU A 240 30.46 19.66 -3.40
N GLU A 241 30.13 20.70 -4.16
CA GLU A 241 29.27 20.62 -5.36
C GLU A 241 29.93 19.78 -6.45
N GLN A 242 31.23 19.97 -6.71
CA GLN A 242 31.99 19.13 -7.63
C GLN A 242 32.03 17.66 -7.18
N CYS A 243 32.16 17.40 -5.87
CA CYS A 243 32.09 16.03 -5.35
C CYS A 243 30.72 15.40 -5.61
N VAL A 244 29.64 16.19 -5.51
CA VAL A 244 28.28 15.73 -5.82
C VAL A 244 28.15 15.36 -7.30
N GLU A 245 28.61 16.22 -8.20
CA GLU A 245 28.59 15.96 -9.65
C GLU A 245 29.37 14.69 -10.03
N VAL A 246 30.58 14.52 -9.49
CA VAL A 246 31.43 13.35 -9.76
C VAL A 246 30.80 12.07 -9.20
N ALA A 247 30.23 12.12 -7.99
CA ALA A 247 29.55 10.97 -7.40
C ALA A 247 28.33 10.55 -8.23
N ASN A 248 27.54 11.50 -8.72
CA ASN A 248 26.36 11.22 -9.54
C ASN A 248 26.69 10.74 -10.95
N SER A 249 27.87 11.11 -11.47
CA SER A 249 28.39 10.63 -12.76
C SER A 249 29.07 9.25 -12.66
N SER A 250 29.15 8.67 -11.46
CA SER A 250 29.76 7.36 -11.25
C SER A 250 28.90 6.22 -11.83
N PRO A 251 29.50 5.06 -12.19
CA PRO A 251 28.78 3.93 -12.76
C PRO A 251 27.60 3.49 -11.89
N GLU A 252 26.50 3.09 -12.52
CA GLU A 252 25.28 2.65 -11.81
C GLU A 252 25.56 1.55 -10.79
N SER A 253 26.46 0.61 -11.11
CA SER A 253 26.87 -0.48 -10.21
C SER A 253 27.35 0.02 -8.84
N SER A 254 28.06 1.14 -8.78
CA SER A 254 28.53 1.75 -7.54
C SER A 254 27.44 2.50 -6.77
N ARG A 255 26.27 2.74 -7.40
CA ARG A 255 25.14 3.50 -6.87
C ARG A 255 23.93 2.62 -6.52
N LEU A 256 24.03 1.30 -6.70
CA LEU A 256 22.97 0.36 -6.32
C LEU A 256 22.97 0.05 -4.82
N ASP A 257 24.16 -0.12 -4.23
CA ASP A 257 24.33 -0.42 -2.82
C ASP A 257 24.79 0.83 -2.04
N VAL A 258 24.18 1.06 -0.87
CA VAL A 258 24.46 2.24 -0.05
C VAL A 258 25.90 2.26 0.43
N MET A 259 26.48 1.12 0.82
CA MET A 259 27.83 1.08 1.35
C MET A 259 28.87 1.29 0.26
N GLN A 260 28.68 0.64 -0.91
CA GLN A 260 29.54 0.88 -2.07
C GLN A 260 29.49 2.35 -2.48
N PHE A 261 28.31 2.96 -2.47
CA PHE A 261 28.16 4.37 -2.83
C PHE A 261 28.86 5.29 -1.82
N LEU A 262 28.70 5.05 -0.52
CA LEU A 262 29.36 5.85 0.52
C LEU A 262 30.89 5.73 0.46
N GLN A 263 31.42 4.54 0.21
CA GLN A 263 32.85 4.31 0.03
C GLN A 263 33.38 5.06 -1.20
N ALA A 264 32.64 5.04 -2.31
CA ALA A 264 32.99 5.81 -3.50
C ALA A 264 33.02 7.32 -3.20
N ILE A 265 32.02 7.84 -2.48
CA ILE A 265 31.98 9.25 -2.06
C ILE A 265 33.18 9.61 -1.17
N GLU A 266 33.57 8.74 -0.23
CA GLU A 266 34.74 8.96 0.63
C GLU A 266 36.06 9.03 -0.17
N ILE A 267 36.21 8.17 -1.18
CA ILE A 267 37.36 8.19 -2.08
C ILE A 267 37.41 9.51 -2.87
N ILE A 268 36.27 9.96 -3.41
CA ILE A 268 36.16 11.23 -4.15
C ILE A 268 36.53 12.40 -3.24
N LEU A 269 35.99 12.46 -2.02
CA LEU A 269 36.28 13.51 -1.05
C LEU A 269 37.76 13.54 -0.65
N SER A 270 38.36 12.38 -0.44
CA SER A 270 39.78 12.25 -0.11
C SER A 270 40.68 12.70 -1.26
N GLY A 271 40.29 12.41 -2.50
CA GLY A 271 40.98 12.89 -3.70
C GLY A 271 40.94 14.42 -3.80
N LYS A 272 39.73 15.00 -3.69
CA LYS A 272 39.53 16.46 -3.78
C LYS A 272 40.22 17.23 -2.66
N ARG A 273 40.26 16.68 -1.43
CA ARG A 273 41.04 17.28 -0.34
C ARG A 273 42.54 17.35 -0.67
N LYS A 274 43.11 16.28 -1.23
CA LYS A 274 44.54 16.24 -1.63
C LYS A 274 44.84 17.21 -2.78
N GLU A 275 43.94 17.34 -3.75
CA GLU A 275 44.05 18.31 -4.85
C GLU A 275 44.06 19.76 -4.32
N ALA A 276 43.14 20.08 -3.42
CA ALA A 276 43.05 21.41 -2.81
C ALA A 276 44.29 21.76 -1.97
N SER A 277 44.83 20.81 -1.19
CA SER A 277 46.06 21.04 -0.42
C SER A 277 47.27 21.33 -1.32
N LYS A 278 47.41 20.60 -2.45
CA LYS A 278 48.49 20.84 -3.43
C LYS A 278 48.37 22.21 -4.11
N GLN A 279 47.17 22.66 -4.43
CA GLN A 279 46.94 23.98 -5.02
C GLN A 279 47.30 25.11 -4.05
N TYR A 280 47.01 24.93 -2.76
CA TYR A 280 47.36 25.90 -1.73
C TYR A 280 48.88 26.02 -1.54
N GLU A 281 49.60 24.91 -1.49
CA GLU A 281 51.08 24.88 -1.42
C GLU A 281 51.75 25.51 -2.64
N GLN A 282 51.22 25.29 -3.85
CA GLN A 282 51.73 25.91 -5.07
C GLN A 282 51.47 27.42 -5.14
N SER A 283 50.43 27.91 -4.44
CA SER A 283 50.07 29.33 -4.39
C SER A 283 50.93 30.10 -3.37
N THR A 284 51.31 29.48 -2.26
CA THR A 284 52.18 30.07 -1.24
C THR A 284 53.66 30.06 -1.61
N VAL A 285 54.12 29.15 -2.48
CA VAL A 285 55.52 29.13 -2.98
C VAL A 285 55.75 30.18 -4.09
N LYS A 286 54.69 30.79 -4.64
CA LYS A 286 54.77 31.84 -5.67
C LYS A 286 54.70 33.28 -5.11
N LEU A 287 54.75 33.45 -3.79
CA LEU A 287 54.88 34.74 -3.08
C LEU A 287 56.29 34.86 -2.51
#